data_AF-M7YYH5-F1
#
_entry.id   AF-M7YYH5-F1
#
_cell.length_a   1.000
_cell.length_b   1.000
_cell.length_c   1.000
_cell.angle_alpha   90.00
_cell.angle_beta   90.00
_cell.angle_gamma   90.00
#
_symmetry.space_group_name_H-M   'P 1'
#
loop_
_entity.id
_entity.type
_entity.pdbx_description
1 polymer ?
#
loop_
_entity_poly.entity_id
_entity_poly.type
_entity_poly.pdbx_seq_one_letter_code
_entity_poly.pdbx_strand_id
1 'polypeptide(L)'
;MPARYVARGDDAMLPEVPFDRFRIGSQFFTLARRHAVLVVRERRLWRKFREPCLPESQDSCYPEEHYFPTLLDMADPAGCTRYTLTRVNWTDSFEGHPHTYAAPEVSPRLVAELRQSNSSTYEHMFARKFAPDCLGPLMAIADTVIFKD
;
A
#
# COMPACT_ATOMS: atom_id res chain seq x y z
N MET A 1 -4.87 -7.98 13.03
CA MET A 1 -4.67 -9.08 12.07
C MET A 1 -5.90 -9.99 11.98
N PRO A 2 -6.37 -10.64 13.07
CA PRO A 2 -7.53 -11.53 13.01
C PRO A 2 -8.81 -10.86 12.46
N ALA A 3 -9.14 -9.67 12.94
CA ALA A 3 -10.32 -8.91 12.50
C ALA A 3 -10.38 -8.72 10.97
N ARG A 4 -9.24 -8.43 10.32
CA ARG A 4 -9.18 -8.23 8.86
C ARG A 4 -9.38 -9.52 8.07
N TYR A 5 -8.98 -10.66 8.62
CA TYR A 5 -9.16 -11.98 8.00
C TYR A 5 -10.61 -12.45 8.09
N VAL A 6 -11.25 -12.29 9.25
CA VAL A 6 -12.66 -12.71 9.48
C VAL A 6 -13.68 -11.65 9.08
N ALA A 7 -13.25 -10.53 8.49
CA ALA A 7 -14.11 -9.38 8.15
C ALA A 7 -15.27 -9.71 7.19
N ARG A 8 -15.24 -10.89 6.55
CA ARG A 8 -16.26 -11.40 5.62
C ARG A 8 -16.98 -12.64 6.15
N GLY A 9 -16.74 -13.01 7.41
CA GLY A 9 -17.15 -14.26 8.04
C GLY A 9 -15.97 -15.12 8.46
N ASP A 10 -16.12 -15.87 9.55
CA ASP A 10 -15.05 -16.66 10.19
C ASP A 10 -14.39 -17.66 9.22
N ASP A 11 -15.18 -18.32 8.39
CA ASP A 11 -14.71 -19.32 7.41
C ASP A 11 -14.67 -18.80 5.98
N ALA A 12 -14.95 -17.51 5.75
CA ALA A 12 -15.12 -16.96 4.40
C ALA A 12 -13.90 -17.18 3.51
N MET A 13 -12.70 -17.08 4.09
CA MET A 13 -11.43 -17.25 3.38
C MET A 13 -11.06 -18.71 3.13
N LEU A 14 -11.66 -19.65 3.85
CA LEU A 14 -11.34 -21.08 3.74
C LEU A 14 -12.10 -21.77 2.60
N PRO A 15 -11.54 -22.88 2.05
CA PRO A 15 -10.17 -23.38 2.24
C PRO A 15 -9.10 -22.63 1.42
N GLU A 16 -9.51 -21.66 0.58
CA GLU A 16 -8.66 -21.07 -0.44
C GLU A 16 -7.45 -20.29 0.10
N VAL A 17 -7.63 -19.59 1.21
CA VAL A 17 -6.63 -18.79 1.92
C VAL A 17 -6.66 -19.14 3.39
N PRO A 18 -5.84 -20.10 3.84
CA PRO A 18 -5.59 -20.32 5.25
C PRO A 18 -5.01 -19.07 5.94
N PHE A 19 -5.25 -18.91 7.24
CA PHE A 19 -4.85 -17.71 7.99
C PHE A 19 -3.36 -17.39 7.89
N ASP A 20 -2.49 -18.39 7.92
CA ASP A 20 -1.03 -18.25 7.80
C ASP A 20 -0.57 -17.79 6.40
N ARG A 21 -1.42 -17.94 5.38
CA ARG A 21 -1.20 -17.47 4.01
C ARG A 21 -1.78 -16.10 3.74
N PHE A 22 -2.66 -15.59 4.61
CA PHE A 22 -3.21 -14.25 4.49
C PHE A 22 -2.11 -13.21 4.67
N ARG A 23 -2.13 -12.18 3.82
CA ARG A 23 -1.20 -11.06 3.88
C ARG A 23 -1.96 -9.74 3.89
N ILE A 24 -1.35 -8.77 4.57
CA ILE A 24 -1.76 -7.37 4.56
C ILE A 24 -0.62 -6.58 3.96
N GLY A 25 -0.94 -5.63 3.09
CA GLY A 25 0.02 -4.75 2.45
C GLY A 25 -0.56 -3.36 2.21
N SER A 26 0.19 -2.57 1.45
CA SER A 26 -0.25 -1.23 1.05
C SER A 26 -1.24 -1.31 -0.12
N GLN A 27 -2.23 -0.42 -0.14
CA GLN A 27 -3.04 -0.13 -1.33
C GLN A 27 -2.20 0.41 -2.49
N PHE A 28 -1.04 1.00 -2.21
CA PHE A 28 -0.13 1.54 -3.21
C PHE A 28 0.97 0.52 -3.47
N PHE A 29 0.94 -0.12 -4.63
CA PHE A 29 1.93 -1.11 -5.05
C PHE A 29 2.23 -0.99 -6.54
N THR A 30 3.25 -1.72 -6.99
CA THR A 30 3.65 -1.78 -8.39
C THR A 30 3.69 -3.24 -8.82
N LEU A 31 3.17 -3.54 -10.01
CA LEU A 31 3.16 -4.89 -10.57
C LEU A 31 4.08 -4.97 -11.77
N ALA A 32 4.89 -6.03 -11.83
CA ALA A 32 5.44 -6.46 -13.10
C ALA A 32 4.31 -6.94 -14.02
N ARG A 33 4.47 -6.79 -15.33
CA ARG A 33 3.47 -7.20 -16.33
C ARG A 33 3.00 -8.64 -16.14
N ARG A 34 3.89 -9.56 -15.77
CA ARG A 34 3.57 -10.97 -15.50
C ARG A 34 2.59 -11.14 -14.33
N HIS A 35 2.75 -10.36 -13.26
CA HIS A 35 1.87 -10.38 -12.10
C HIS A 35 0.53 -9.73 -12.40
N ALA A 36 0.49 -8.67 -13.22
CA ALA A 36 -0.76 -8.08 -13.67
C ALA A 36 -1.62 -9.08 -14.49
N VAL A 37 -1.00 -9.85 -15.39
CA VAL A 37 -1.69 -10.92 -16.12
C VAL A 37 -2.23 -11.99 -15.18
N LEU A 38 -1.46 -12.36 -14.15
CA LEU A 38 -1.89 -13.30 -13.13
C LEU A 38 -3.13 -12.78 -12.38
N VAL A 39 -3.08 -11.55 -11.87
CA VAL A 39 -4.21 -10.89 -11.18
C VAL A 39 -5.47 -10.91 -12.02
N VAL A 40 -5.39 -10.49 -13.29
CA VAL A 40 -6.57 -10.38 -14.16
C VAL A 40 -7.20 -11.74 -14.45
N ARG A 41 -6.41 -12.82 -14.46
CA ARG A 41 -6.90 -14.20 -14.70
C ARG A 41 -7.42 -14.87 -13.43
N GLU A 42 -6.94 -14.46 -12.27
CA GLU A 42 -7.26 -15.10 -11.01
C GLU A 42 -8.74 -14.83 -10.64
N ARG A 43 -9.46 -15.91 -10.29
CA ARG A 43 -10.88 -15.83 -9.92
C ARG A 43 -11.19 -16.57 -8.62
N ARG A 44 -10.34 -17.52 -8.20
CA ARG A 44 -10.56 -18.36 -7.02
C ARG A 44 -10.40 -17.55 -5.74
N LEU A 45 -9.27 -16.86 -5.57
CA LEU A 45 -9.06 -15.98 -4.42
C LEU A 45 -9.94 -14.73 -4.51
N TRP A 46 -10.07 -14.14 -5.71
CA TRP A 46 -10.92 -12.96 -5.87
C TRP A 46 -12.36 -13.18 -5.41
N ARG A 47 -12.94 -14.37 -5.64
CA ARG A 47 -14.27 -14.72 -5.12
C ARG A 47 -14.38 -14.57 -3.60
N LYS A 48 -13.30 -14.86 -2.85
CA LYS A 48 -13.28 -14.69 -1.39
C LYS A 48 -13.17 -13.22 -0.99
N PHE A 49 -12.25 -12.49 -1.62
CA PHE A 49 -12.00 -11.09 -1.28
C PHE A 49 -13.12 -10.13 -1.72
N ARG A 50 -13.95 -10.52 -2.70
CA ARG A 50 -15.11 -9.74 -3.13
C ARG A 50 -16.38 -10.03 -2.31
N GLU A 51 -16.37 -11.02 -1.41
CA GLU A 51 -17.54 -11.26 -0.56
C GLU A 51 -17.83 -10.01 0.28
N PRO A 52 -19.12 -9.69 0.53
CA PRO A 52 -19.49 -8.56 1.36
C PRO A 52 -18.84 -8.63 2.73
N CYS A 53 -18.41 -7.47 3.20
CA CYS A 53 -17.92 -7.30 4.56
C CYS A 53 -19.08 -7.38 5.55
N LEU A 54 -18.84 -7.98 6.72
CA LEU A 54 -19.82 -7.97 7.81
C LEU A 54 -20.08 -6.53 8.26
N PRO A 55 -21.33 -6.17 8.63
CA PRO A 55 -21.68 -4.81 9.09
C PRO A 55 -20.78 -4.29 10.21
N GLU A 56 -20.40 -5.15 11.14
CA GLU A 56 -19.54 -4.85 12.29
C GLU A 56 -18.04 -4.78 11.96
N SER A 57 -17.64 -5.17 10.74
CA SER A 57 -16.24 -5.28 10.32
C SER A 57 -15.84 -4.30 9.20
N GLN A 58 -16.71 -3.35 8.85
CA GLN A 58 -16.50 -2.41 7.74
C GLN A 58 -15.15 -1.68 7.84
N ASP A 59 -14.77 -1.20 9.03
CA ASP A 59 -13.53 -0.45 9.26
C ASP A 59 -12.25 -1.30 9.19
N SER A 60 -12.37 -2.59 8.90
CA SER A 60 -11.26 -3.54 8.79
C SER A 60 -11.24 -4.29 7.45
N CYS A 61 -12.24 -4.08 6.59
CA CYS A 61 -12.47 -4.90 5.41
C CYS A 61 -11.99 -4.21 4.12
N TYR A 62 -10.69 -4.32 3.83
CA TYR A 62 -10.03 -3.62 2.72
C TYR A 62 -9.48 -4.62 1.69
N PRO A 63 -10.28 -5.10 0.73
CA PRO A 63 -9.82 -6.10 -0.25
C PRO A 63 -8.57 -5.67 -1.01
N GLU A 64 -8.43 -4.39 -1.34
CA GLU A 64 -7.28 -3.83 -2.02
C GLU A 64 -5.98 -3.85 -1.20
N GLU A 65 -6.07 -3.90 0.14
CA GLU A 65 -4.91 -4.06 1.03
C GLU A 65 -4.57 -5.52 1.32
N HIS A 66 -5.44 -6.48 0.97
CA HIS A 66 -5.30 -7.89 1.36
C HIS A 66 -5.21 -8.86 0.17
N TYR A 67 -6.01 -8.63 -0.88
CA TYR A 67 -6.10 -9.52 -2.05
C TYR A 67 -4.77 -9.63 -2.80
N PHE A 68 -4.22 -8.49 -3.23
CA PHE A 68 -2.98 -8.46 -4.00
C PHE A 68 -1.78 -9.04 -3.22
N PRO A 69 -1.48 -8.62 -1.98
CA PRO A 69 -0.35 -9.19 -1.24
C PRO A 69 -0.55 -10.67 -0.94
N THR A 70 -1.79 -11.11 -0.66
CA THR A 70 -2.08 -12.55 -0.43
C THR A 70 -1.86 -13.36 -1.70
N LEU A 71 -2.46 -12.93 -2.82
CA LEU A 71 -2.33 -13.61 -4.09
C LEU A 71 -0.88 -13.72 -4.54
N LEU A 72 -0.14 -12.61 -4.47
CA LEU A 72 1.23 -12.55 -4.98
C LEU A 72 2.22 -13.34 -4.11
N ASP A 73 2.11 -13.28 -2.77
CA ASP A 73 2.94 -14.11 -1.88
C ASP A 73 2.60 -15.61 -2.01
N MET A 74 1.34 -15.95 -2.32
CA MET A 74 0.96 -17.33 -2.57
C MET A 74 1.42 -17.86 -3.94
N ALA A 75 1.39 -17.03 -4.98
CA ALA A 75 1.65 -17.47 -6.35
C ALA A 75 3.12 -17.34 -6.77
N ASP A 76 3.82 -16.30 -6.34
CA ASP A 76 5.21 -16.02 -6.73
C ASP A 76 5.98 -15.28 -5.60
N PRO A 77 6.25 -15.94 -4.46
CA PRO A 77 6.91 -15.32 -3.32
C PRO A 77 8.34 -14.87 -3.61
N ALA A 78 9.03 -15.52 -4.56
CA ALA A 78 10.39 -15.16 -4.96
C ALA A 78 10.40 -13.95 -5.91
N GLY A 79 9.31 -13.73 -6.67
CA GLY A 79 9.14 -12.54 -7.51
C GLY A 79 8.57 -11.32 -6.79
N CYS A 80 8.38 -11.37 -5.46
CA CYS A 80 7.86 -10.28 -4.66
C CYS A 80 8.93 -9.68 -3.75
N THR A 81 9.12 -8.37 -3.82
CA THR A 81 10.07 -7.64 -2.97
C THR A 81 9.55 -7.41 -1.54
N ARG A 82 8.25 -7.63 -1.31
CA ARG A 82 7.55 -7.41 -0.03
C ARG A 82 7.63 -5.96 0.51
N TYR A 83 7.91 -4.99 -0.36
CA TYR A 83 7.83 -3.57 -0.05
C TYR A 83 7.20 -2.78 -1.20
N THR A 84 6.70 -1.57 -0.92
CA THR A 84 6.17 -0.65 -1.93
C THR A 84 7.15 0.47 -2.25
N LEU A 85 7.13 0.93 -3.50
CA LEU A 85 7.88 2.11 -3.94
C LEU A 85 7.30 3.43 -3.40
N THR A 86 6.21 3.38 -2.63
CA THR A 86 5.59 4.56 -2.02
C THR A 86 6.00 4.74 -0.57
N ARG A 87 6.74 5.81 -0.27
CA ARG A 87 7.05 6.22 1.09
C ARG A 87 5.82 6.80 1.78
N VAL A 88 5.61 6.39 3.02
CA VAL A 88 4.49 6.82 3.86
C VAL A 88 5.03 7.21 5.23
N ASN A 89 4.65 8.39 5.72
CA ASN A 89 4.95 8.81 7.08
C ASN A 89 3.79 8.43 8.02
N TRP A 90 4.07 7.57 9.00
CA TRP A 90 3.09 7.08 9.97
C TRP A 90 3.21 7.72 11.37
N THR A 91 4.13 8.66 11.59
CA THR A 91 4.42 9.22 12.92
C THR A 91 3.22 9.90 13.58
N ASP A 92 2.38 10.60 12.81
CA ASP A 92 1.17 11.29 13.28
C ASP A 92 -0.10 10.70 12.64
N SER A 93 -0.15 9.37 12.54
CA SER A 93 -1.29 8.70 11.91
C SER A 93 -2.57 8.85 12.73
N PHE A 94 -3.69 9.09 12.06
CA PHE A 94 -5.01 9.22 12.67
C PHE A 94 -6.04 8.39 11.89
N GLU A 95 -6.83 7.56 12.59
CA GLU A 95 -7.89 6.72 11.99
C GLU A 95 -7.43 5.87 10.79
N GLY A 96 -6.22 5.32 10.84
CA GLY A 96 -5.67 4.51 9.74
C GLY A 96 -5.16 5.33 8.55
N HIS A 97 -5.17 6.66 8.64
CA HIS A 97 -4.56 7.54 7.66
C HIS A 97 -3.15 7.96 8.09
N PRO A 98 -2.17 7.98 7.16
CA PRO A 98 -0.84 8.48 7.43
C PRO A 98 -0.81 10.01 7.52
N HIS A 99 0.32 10.55 8.00
CA HIS A 99 0.58 11.98 8.04
C HIS A 99 0.32 12.64 6.67
N THR A 100 -0.33 13.81 6.72
CA THR A 100 -0.60 14.63 5.53
C THR A 100 0.25 15.89 5.61
N TYR A 101 1.30 15.94 4.81
CA TYR A 101 2.13 17.14 4.65
C TYR A 101 1.29 18.29 4.13
N ALA A 102 1.36 19.44 4.80
CA ALA A 102 0.77 20.70 4.37
C ALA A 102 1.78 21.59 3.62
N ALA A 103 1.29 22.63 2.94
CA ALA A 103 2.14 23.53 2.15
C ALA A 103 3.39 24.06 2.88
N PRO A 104 3.34 24.45 4.18
CA PRO A 104 4.52 24.93 4.91
C PRO A 104 5.62 23.88 5.13
N GLU A 105 5.29 22.59 5.04
CA GLU A 105 6.26 21.50 5.22
C GLU A 105 7.05 21.22 3.93
N VAL A 106 6.52 21.64 2.77
CA VAL A 106 7.18 21.41 1.48
C VAL A 106 8.47 22.22 1.41
N SER A 107 9.60 21.50 1.39
CA SER A 107 10.92 22.09 1.39
C SER A 107 11.95 21.16 0.70
N PRO A 108 13.11 21.70 0.26
CA PRO A 108 14.19 20.86 -0.24
C PRO A 108 14.64 19.81 0.78
N ARG A 109 14.60 20.15 2.07
CA ARG A 109 14.91 19.23 3.17
C ARG A 109 13.91 18.07 3.23
N LEU A 110 12.61 18.34 3.14
CA LEU A 110 11.59 17.29 3.11
C LEU A 110 11.82 16.34 1.92
N VAL A 111 12.11 16.86 0.72
CA VAL A 111 12.39 16.02 -0.45
C VAL A 111 13.63 15.14 -0.21
N ALA A 112 14.70 15.68 0.35
CA ALA A 112 15.90 14.92 0.70
C ALA A 112 15.59 13.82 1.74
N GLU A 113 14.81 14.14 2.77
CA GLU A 113 14.38 13.16 3.78
C GLU A 113 13.52 12.06 3.16
N LEU A 114 12.62 12.39 2.23
CA LEU A 114 11.79 11.42 1.51
C LEU A 114 12.62 10.50 0.60
N ARG A 115 13.72 10.99 0.02
CA ARG A 115 14.68 10.20 -0.76
C ARG A 115 15.55 9.27 0.11
N GLN A 116 15.83 9.63 1.36
CA GLN A 116 16.69 8.83 2.25
C GLN A 116 16.01 7.53 2.66
N SER A 117 16.46 6.38 2.14
CA SER A 117 16.06 5.09 2.71
C SER A 117 16.82 4.89 4.03
N ASN A 118 16.10 4.64 5.14
CA ASN A 118 16.67 4.59 6.50
C ASN A 118 17.69 3.45 6.75
N SER A 119 18.08 2.71 5.71
CA SER A 119 19.07 1.63 5.70
C SER A 119 18.91 0.90 4.36
N SER A 120 19.66 1.31 3.35
CA SER A 120 20.12 0.59 2.12
C SER A 120 19.30 -0.54 1.46
N THR A 121 18.02 -0.75 1.75
CA THR A 121 17.30 -1.97 1.29
C THR A 121 16.07 -1.65 0.45
N TYR A 122 15.49 -0.45 0.60
CA TYR A 122 14.23 -0.11 -0.06
C TYR A 122 14.30 1.29 -0.68
N GLU A 123 14.29 1.34 -2.00
CA GLU A 123 14.21 2.58 -2.77
C GLU A 123 12.75 2.97 -2.95
N HIS A 124 12.40 4.22 -2.61
CA HIS A 124 11.07 4.77 -2.83
C HIS A 124 11.09 5.75 -4.00
N MET A 125 10.13 5.63 -4.91
CA MET A 125 9.96 6.52 -6.06
C MET A 125 8.81 7.50 -5.86
N PHE A 126 7.87 7.18 -4.95
CA PHE A 126 6.70 7.99 -4.66
C PHE A 126 6.63 8.30 -3.16
N ALA A 127 5.90 9.35 -2.80
CA ALA A 127 5.61 9.68 -1.41
C ALA A 127 4.15 10.12 -1.26
N ARG A 128 3.56 9.82 -0.09
CA ARG A 128 2.25 10.32 0.32
C ARG A 128 2.21 10.53 1.85
N LYS A 129 1.33 11.37 2.38
CA LYS A 129 0.24 12.12 1.71
C LYS A 129 0.55 13.61 1.72
N PHE A 130 0.19 14.31 0.64
CA PHE A 130 0.31 15.77 0.55
C PHE A 130 -1.10 16.37 0.46
N ALA A 131 -1.33 17.48 1.15
CA ALA A 131 -2.57 18.25 1.03
C ALA A 131 -2.64 18.98 -0.34
N PRO A 132 -3.83 19.36 -0.81
CA PRO A 132 -3.98 20.00 -2.13
C PRO A 132 -3.18 21.29 -2.31
N ASP A 133 -2.99 22.05 -1.22
CA ASP A 133 -2.23 23.31 -1.20
C ASP A 133 -0.72 23.10 -1.37
N CYS A 134 -0.21 21.87 -1.25
CA CYS A 134 1.19 21.53 -1.54
C CYS A 134 1.55 21.67 -3.01
N LEU A 135 0.59 21.71 -3.95
CA LEU A 135 0.88 21.76 -5.38
C LEU A 135 1.76 22.96 -5.77
N GLY A 136 1.42 24.16 -5.30
CA GLY A 136 2.20 25.37 -5.59
C GLY A 136 3.65 25.27 -5.12
N PRO A 137 3.90 25.00 -3.82
CA PRO A 137 5.26 24.79 -3.29
C PRO A 137 6.04 23.66 -3.98
N LEU A 138 5.39 22.53 -4.30
CA LEU A 138 6.04 21.42 -5.00
C LEU A 138 6.48 21.82 -6.42
N MET A 139 5.61 22.53 -7.16
CA MET A 139 5.94 23.04 -8.49
C MET A 139 7.06 24.09 -8.43
N ALA A 140 7.08 24.93 -7.39
CA ALA A 140 8.12 25.95 -7.21
C ALA A 140 9.53 25.37 -7.01
N ILE A 141 9.64 24.15 -6.46
CA ILE A 141 10.92 23.46 -6.25
C ILE A 141 11.17 22.32 -7.26
N ALA A 142 10.29 22.15 -8.25
CA ALA A 142 10.34 21.00 -9.15
C ALA A 142 11.67 20.91 -9.92
N ASP A 143 12.04 21.97 -10.65
CA ASP A 143 13.24 21.98 -11.49
C ASP A 143 14.55 22.10 -10.68
N THR A 144 14.47 22.70 -9.49
CA THR A 144 15.65 22.99 -8.67
C THR A 144 15.98 21.91 -7.65
N VAL A 145 15.01 21.06 -7.31
CA VAL A 145 15.13 20.02 -6.27
C VAL A 145 14.62 18.68 -6.78
N ILE A 146 13.37 18.59 -7.24
CA ILE A 146 12.71 17.30 -7.50
C ILE A 146 13.29 16.61 -8.74
N PHE A 147 13.50 17.35 -9.82
CA PHE A 147 14.08 16.86 -11.09
C PHE A 147 15.58 17.12 -11.21
N LYS A 148 16.20 17.61 -10.12
CA LYS A 148 17.63 17.79 -10.05
C LYS A 148 18.25 16.55 -9.41
N ASP A 149 18.94 15.78 -10.23
CA ASP A 149 19.81 14.68 -9.82
C ASP A 149 21.13 15.21 -9.23
#